data_AF-A0A7I5ED47-F1
#
_entry.id   AF-A0A7I5ED47-F1
#
_cell.length_a   1.000
_cell.length_b   1.000
_cell.length_c   1.000
_cell.angle_alpha   90.00
_cell.angle_beta   90.00
_cell.angle_gamma   90.00
#
_symmetry.space_group_name_H-M   'P 1'
#
loop_
_entity.id
_entity.type
_entity.pdbx_description
1 polymer ?
#
loop_
_entity_poly.entity_id
_entity_poly.type
_entity_poly.pdbx_seq_one_letter_code
_entity_poly.pdbx_strand_id
1 'polypeptide(L)'
;MLKTSGAAELHQGSAEDEERGAGRWAMVKTSGAAELHQGSAEDEERGAGRWAMVKTSGAAELHQGSAEDEERGAGRWAKVKTSGAAELHQGSAEDEECGAGRWAKVKTSGAAELHQGSAEDEECGAGRWAKVKTSGAAELHQGSAEDEERRAGS
;
A
#
# COMPACT_ATOMS: atom_id res chain seq x y z
N MET A 1 -16.57 -4.64 -1.34
CA MET A 1 -16.83 -3.31 -1.94
C MET A 1 -17.82 -2.56 -1.05
N LEU A 2 -17.48 -1.33 -0.65
CA LEU A 2 -18.31 -0.45 0.18
C LEU A 2 -18.83 0.74 -0.64
N LYS A 3 -20.12 1.06 -0.50
CA LYS A 3 -20.79 2.19 -1.14
C LYS A 3 -21.65 2.92 -0.12
N THR A 4 -21.38 4.20 0.13
CA THR A 4 -22.16 5.01 1.09
C THR A 4 -22.33 6.44 0.57
N SER A 5 -23.19 7.23 1.21
CA SER A 5 -23.32 8.67 0.94
C SER A 5 -22.64 9.54 2.00
N GLY A 6 -22.16 8.95 3.10
CA GLY A 6 -21.52 9.64 4.22
C GLY A 6 -20.04 9.31 4.33
N ALA A 7 -19.44 9.44 5.52
CA ALA A 7 -18.11 8.87 5.73
C ALA A 7 -18.13 7.35 5.50
N ALA A 8 -17.00 6.79 5.05
CA ALA A 8 -16.86 5.37 4.79
C ALA A 8 -15.49 4.89 5.26
N GLU A 9 -15.49 3.93 6.18
CA GLU A 9 -14.29 3.27 6.68
C GLU A 9 -14.36 1.78 6.31
N LEU A 10 -13.25 1.22 5.83
CA LEU A 10 -13.13 -0.21 5.56
C LEU A 10 -11.78 -0.69 6.08
N HIS A 11 -11.79 -1.70 6.94
CA HIS A 11 -10.60 -2.39 7.40
C HIS A 11 -10.61 -3.83 6.87
N GLN A 12 -9.52 -4.24 6.25
CA GLN A 12 -9.28 -5.61 5.83
C GLN A 12 -7.88 -6.00 6.29
N GLY A 13 -7.81 -6.83 7.33
CA GLY A 13 -6.58 -7.43 7.82
C GLY A 13 -6.68 -8.95 7.76
N SER A 14 -5.57 -9.61 7.46
CA SER A 14 -5.38 -11.05 7.66
C SER A 14 -4.19 -11.29 8.58
N ALA A 15 -4.22 -12.40 9.30
CA ALA A 15 -3.06 -12.95 9.98
C ALA A 15 -3.09 -14.47 9.81
N GLU A 16 -2.17 -15.01 9.03
CA GLU A 16 -2.17 -16.42 8.59
C GLU A 16 -0.74 -16.91 8.39
N ASP A 17 -0.48 -18.19 8.61
CA ASP A 17 0.88 -18.77 8.51
C ASP A 17 1.45 -18.61 7.08
N GLU A 18 0.60 -18.75 6.05
CA GLU A 18 1.04 -18.69 4.66
C GLU A 18 -0.11 -18.25 3.73
N GLU A 19 0.13 -17.25 2.87
CA GLU A 19 -0.75 -16.92 1.72
C GLU A 19 -0.11 -17.35 0.40
N ARG A 20 -0.80 -18.24 -0.34
CA ARG A 20 -0.38 -18.65 -1.70
C ARG A 20 -1.40 -18.33 -2.76
N GLY A 21 -1.01 -17.49 -3.72
CA GLY A 21 -1.76 -17.23 -4.95
C GLY A 21 -3.15 -16.60 -4.75
N ALA A 22 -3.44 -16.11 -3.56
CA ALA A 22 -4.67 -15.39 -3.25
C ALA A 22 -4.46 -13.88 -3.45
N GLY A 23 -5.56 -13.15 -3.61
CA GLY A 23 -5.50 -11.73 -3.90
C GLY A 23 -6.62 -10.98 -3.19
N ARG A 24 -6.25 -9.98 -2.39
CA ARG A 24 -7.20 -9.17 -1.59
C ARG A 24 -7.59 -7.92 -2.35
N TRP A 25 -8.88 -7.73 -2.61
CA TRP A 25 -9.40 -6.59 -3.36
C TRP A 25 -10.39 -5.75 -2.53
N ALA A 26 -10.04 -4.49 -2.27
CA ALA A 26 -10.88 -3.50 -1.62
C ALA A 26 -11.30 -2.37 -2.56
N MET A 27 -12.57 -1.95 -2.45
CA MET A 27 -13.05 -0.76 -3.13
C MET A 27 -14.05 0.00 -2.26
N VAL A 28 -13.77 1.28 -2.03
CA VAL A 28 -14.65 2.23 -1.33
C VAL A 28 -15.12 3.29 -2.33
N LYS A 29 -16.43 3.52 -2.35
CA LYS A 29 -17.05 4.62 -3.10
C LYS A 29 -17.99 5.40 -2.20
N THR A 30 -17.76 6.70 -2.05
CA THR A 30 -18.66 7.54 -1.26
C THR A 30 -18.69 8.98 -1.75
N SER A 31 -19.67 9.77 -1.32
CA SER A 31 -19.66 11.25 -1.43
C SER A 31 -18.98 11.95 -0.25
N GLY A 32 -18.80 11.29 0.90
CA GLY A 32 -18.15 11.83 2.11
C GLY A 32 -16.66 11.49 2.21
N ALA A 33 -16.03 11.67 3.38
CA ALA A 33 -14.65 11.20 3.56
C ALA A 33 -14.54 9.67 3.43
N ALA A 34 -13.39 9.16 2.99
CA ALA A 34 -13.17 7.73 2.82
C ALA A 34 -11.82 7.31 3.40
N GLU A 35 -11.83 6.28 4.23
CA GLU A 35 -10.64 5.67 4.80
C GLU A 35 -10.64 4.18 4.48
N LEU A 36 -9.49 3.67 4.06
CA LEU A 36 -9.30 2.28 3.70
C LEU A 36 -7.99 1.76 4.27
N HIS A 37 -8.08 0.75 5.13
CA HIS A 37 -6.94 0.03 5.68
C HIS A 37 -6.90 -1.38 5.14
N GLN A 38 -5.78 -1.75 4.53
CA GLN A 38 -5.45 -3.10 4.12
C GLN A 38 -4.11 -3.52 4.74
N GLY A 39 -4.12 -4.60 5.51
CA GLY A 39 -2.91 -5.12 6.17
C GLY A 39 -2.83 -6.65 6.09
N SER A 40 -1.63 -7.18 6.22
CA SER A 40 -1.35 -8.59 6.46
C SER A 40 -0.16 -8.76 7.40
N ALA A 41 -0.15 -9.90 8.07
CA ALA A 41 0.97 -10.40 8.86
C ALA A 41 0.99 -11.93 8.78
N GLU A 42 1.98 -12.47 8.11
CA GLU A 42 2.06 -13.82 7.57
C GLU A 42 3.51 -14.30 7.59
N ASP A 43 3.80 -15.58 7.79
CA ASP A 43 5.20 -16.02 7.77
C ASP A 43 5.71 -16.06 6.31
N GLU A 44 4.86 -16.48 5.35
CA GLU A 44 5.23 -16.55 3.92
C GLU A 44 4.10 -16.07 2.98
N GLU A 45 4.37 -15.05 2.16
CA GLU A 45 3.48 -14.58 1.08
C GLU A 45 4.06 -14.94 -0.30
N ARG A 46 3.42 -15.87 -1.03
CA ARG A 46 3.87 -16.27 -2.38
C ARG A 46 2.83 -16.05 -3.48
N GLY A 47 3.20 -15.21 -4.45
CA GLY A 47 2.42 -14.96 -5.66
C GLY A 47 1.06 -14.30 -5.39
N ALA A 48 0.94 -13.59 -4.26
CA ALA A 48 -0.28 -12.94 -3.83
C ALA A 48 -0.33 -11.46 -4.25
N GLY A 49 -1.48 -10.81 -4.08
CA GLY A 49 -1.58 -9.41 -4.45
C GLY A 49 -2.73 -8.62 -3.82
N ARG A 50 -2.40 -7.44 -3.30
CA ARG A 50 -3.35 -6.53 -2.63
C ARG A 50 -3.71 -5.36 -3.54
N TRP A 51 -5.01 -5.18 -3.80
CA TRP A 51 -5.53 -4.12 -4.66
C TRP A 51 -6.55 -3.26 -3.90
N ALA A 52 -6.26 -1.97 -3.76
CA ALA A 52 -7.11 -1.00 -3.09
C ALA A 52 -7.53 0.13 -4.03
N MET A 53 -8.83 0.47 -4.02
CA MET A 53 -9.33 1.63 -4.76
C MET A 53 -10.31 2.47 -3.94
N VAL A 54 -9.96 3.74 -3.72
CA VAL A 54 -10.83 4.73 -3.10
C VAL A 54 -11.31 5.72 -4.16
N LYS A 55 -12.63 5.94 -4.22
CA LYS A 55 -13.25 7.00 -5.02
C LYS A 55 -14.18 7.82 -4.16
N THR A 56 -13.93 9.11 -4.05
CA THR A 56 -14.78 9.99 -3.27
C THR A 56 -14.85 11.41 -3.81
N SER A 57 -15.80 12.20 -3.31
CA SER A 57 -15.82 13.66 -3.43
C SER A 57 -15.18 14.37 -2.22
N GLY A 58 -15.05 13.70 -1.07
CA GLY A 58 -14.44 14.22 0.17
C GLY A 58 -12.95 13.93 0.29
N ALA A 59 -12.36 14.01 1.48
CA ALA A 59 -10.98 13.55 1.69
C ALA A 59 -10.86 12.02 1.54
N ALA A 60 -9.67 11.54 1.17
CA ALA A 60 -9.40 10.12 1.00
C ALA A 60 -8.08 9.72 1.65
N GLU A 61 -8.13 8.73 2.52
CA GLU A 61 -6.97 8.12 3.17
C GLU A 61 -6.93 6.63 2.83
N LEU A 62 -5.75 6.13 2.47
CA LEU A 62 -5.52 4.74 2.11
C LEU A 62 -4.22 4.26 2.72
N HIS A 63 -4.31 3.23 3.57
CA HIS A 63 -3.18 2.55 4.17
C HIS A 63 -3.10 1.11 3.65
N GLN A 64 -1.94 0.76 3.13
CA GLN A 64 -1.58 -0.60 2.74
C GLN A 64 -0.27 -0.99 3.44
N GLY A 65 -0.31 -2.04 4.25
CA GLY A 65 0.86 -2.57 4.94
C GLY A 65 0.98 -4.08 4.79
N SER A 66 2.18 -4.59 4.98
CA SER A 66 2.49 -5.99 5.29
C SER A 66 3.62 -6.06 6.31
N ALA A 67 3.68 -7.18 7.01
CA ALA A 67 4.79 -7.57 7.83
C ALA A 67 4.90 -9.09 7.77
N GLU A 68 5.71 -9.59 6.85
CA GLU A 68 5.92 -11.01 6.56
C GLU A 68 7.39 -11.42 6.79
N ASP A 69 7.70 -12.71 7.02
CA ASP A 69 9.12 -13.13 7.04
C ASP A 69 9.66 -13.25 5.60
N GLU A 70 8.87 -13.82 4.66
CA GLU A 70 9.27 -13.98 3.26
C GLU A 70 8.15 -13.55 2.27
N GLU A 71 8.40 -12.52 1.44
CA GLU A 71 7.52 -12.08 0.36
C GLU A 71 8.12 -12.44 -1.02
N ARG A 72 7.50 -13.36 -1.77
CA ARG A 72 7.94 -13.69 -3.14
C ARG A 72 6.87 -13.51 -4.21
N GLY A 73 7.19 -12.68 -5.21
CA GLY A 73 6.37 -12.49 -6.40
C GLY A 73 5.03 -11.81 -6.11
N ALA A 74 4.93 -11.04 -5.03
CA ALA A 74 3.70 -10.38 -4.62
C ALA A 74 3.60 -8.94 -5.13
N GLY A 75 2.38 -8.38 -5.09
CA GLY A 75 2.13 -7.06 -5.67
C GLY A 75 1.07 -6.24 -4.96
N ARG A 76 1.42 -5.02 -4.56
CA ARG A 76 0.51 -4.06 -3.92
C ARG A 76 0.16 -2.91 -4.87
N TRP A 77 -1.12 -2.72 -5.13
CA TRP A 77 -1.65 -1.70 -6.02
C TRP A 77 -2.68 -0.83 -5.29
N ALA A 78 -2.39 0.46 -5.17
CA ALA A 78 -3.28 1.44 -4.56
C ALA A 78 -3.66 2.55 -5.54
N LYS A 79 -4.95 2.90 -5.54
CA LYS A 79 -5.47 3.98 -6.38
C LYS A 79 -6.48 4.85 -5.65
N VAL A 80 -6.13 6.11 -5.49
CA VAL A 80 -7.00 7.13 -4.91
C VAL A 80 -7.48 8.09 -6.00
N LYS A 81 -8.79 8.33 -6.02
CA LYS A 81 -9.44 9.35 -6.86
C LYS A 81 -10.36 10.17 -6.01
N THR A 82 -10.08 11.46 -5.90
CA THR A 82 -10.92 12.35 -5.10
C THR A 82 -10.99 13.78 -5.67
N SER A 83 -11.95 14.59 -5.21
CA SER A 83 -11.90 16.04 -5.32
C SER A 83 -11.32 16.75 -4.07
N GLY A 84 -11.24 16.06 -2.92
CA GLY A 84 -10.67 16.57 -1.67
C GLY A 84 -9.17 16.32 -1.51
N ALA A 85 -8.62 16.36 -0.30
CA ALA A 85 -7.24 15.92 -0.06
C ALA A 85 -7.11 14.39 -0.23
N ALA A 86 -5.91 13.92 -0.56
CA ALA A 86 -5.61 12.50 -0.72
C ALA A 86 -4.31 12.14 -0.01
N GLU A 87 -4.36 11.16 0.88
CA GLU A 87 -3.19 10.60 1.56
C GLU A 87 -3.12 9.10 1.26
N LEU A 88 -1.90 8.63 0.98
CA LEU A 88 -1.64 7.23 0.64
C LEU A 88 -0.38 6.76 1.35
N HIS A 89 -0.52 5.76 2.20
CA HIS A 89 0.57 5.07 2.87
C HIS A 89 0.70 3.65 2.35
N GLN A 90 1.89 3.32 1.87
CA GLN A 90 2.29 1.96 1.51
C GLN A 90 3.55 1.60 2.29
N GLY A 91 3.45 0.58 3.14
CA GLY A 91 4.56 0.05 3.93
C GLY A 91 4.77 -1.44 3.70
N SER A 92 5.99 -1.90 3.95
CA SER A 92 6.36 -3.28 4.21
C SER A 92 7.46 -3.33 5.25
N ALA A 93 7.52 -4.47 5.94
CA ALA A 93 8.62 -4.85 6.79
C ALA A 93 8.79 -6.36 6.65
N GLU A 94 9.76 -6.79 5.86
CA GLU A 94 9.98 -8.18 5.49
C GLU A 94 11.44 -8.60 5.76
N ASP A 95 11.71 -9.85 6.15
CA ASP A 95 13.10 -10.31 6.22
C ASP A 95 13.65 -10.53 4.79
N GLU A 96 12.88 -11.16 3.91
CA GLU A 96 13.22 -11.35 2.49
C GLU A 96 12.10 -10.88 1.54
N GLU A 97 12.39 -9.90 0.67
CA GLU A 97 11.50 -9.46 -0.43
C GLU A 97 12.10 -9.82 -1.81
N CYS A 98 11.45 -10.72 -2.57
CA CYS A 98 11.93 -11.10 -3.91
C CYS A 98 10.85 -10.99 -5.00
N GLY A 99 11.12 -10.20 -6.03
CA GLY A 99 10.25 -10.07 -7.21
C GLY A 99 8.92 -9.39 -6.93
N ALA A 100 8.85 -8.56 -5.88
CA ALA A 100 7.63 -7.88 -5.47
C ALA A 100 7.48 -6.45 -6.06
N GLY A 101 6.25 -5.93 -6.09
CA GLY A 101 5.95 -4.68 -6.78
C GLY A 101 4.92 -3.80 -6.09
N ARG A 102 5.30 -2.56 -5.76
CA ARG A 102 4.39 -1.55 -5.16
C ARG A 102 4.06 -0.45 -6.15
N TRP A 103 2.77 -0.26 -6.43
CA TRP A 103 2.25 0.71 -7.38
C TRP A 103 1.20 1.60 -6.73
N ALA A 104 1.45 2.90 -6.72
CA ALA A 104 0.56 3.90 -6.14
C ALA A 104 0.15 4.95 -7.18
N LYS A 105 -1.15 5.26 -7.24
CA LYS A 105 -1.68 6.28 -8.14
C LYS A 105 -2.71 7.16 -7.45
N VAL A 106 -2.35 8.43 -7.27
CA VAL A 106 -3.21 9.45 -6.69
C VAL A 106 -3.68 10.41 -7.79
N LYS A 107 -4.99 10.65 -7.83
CA LYS A 107 -5.60 11.68 -8.65
C LYS A 107 -6.53 12.53 -7.78
N THR A 108 -6.21 13.80 -7.64
CA THR A 108 -7.02 14.71 -6.85
C THR A 108 -7.07 16.13 -7.42
N SER A 109 -8.04 16.94 -7.00
CA SER A 109 -7.98 18.41 -7.12
C SER A 109 -7.42 19.12 -5.88
N GLY A 110 -7.36 18.45 -4.72
CA GLY A 110 -6.82 18.96 -3.46
C GLY A 110 -5.34 18.62 -3.26
N ALA A 111 -4.81 18.73 -2.03
CA ALA A 111 -3.46 18.29 -1.72
C ALA A 111 -3.32 16.76 -1.88
N ALA A 112 -2.11 16.29 -2.18
CA ALA A 112 -1.78 14.89 -2.30
C ALA A 112 -0.50 14.56 -1.54
N GLU A 113 -0.58 13.61 -0.60
CA GLU A 113 0.57 13.08 0.12
C GLU A 113 0.69 11.58 -0.16
N LEU A 114 1.93 11.13 -0.38
CA LEU A 114 2.21 9.74 -0.66
C LEU A 114 3.46 9.32 0.10
N HIS A 115 3.30 8.31 0.96
CA HIS A 115 4.35 7.69 1.74
C HIS A 115 4.56 6.25 1.25
N GLN A 116 5.76 5.94 0.82
CA GLN A 116 6.22 4.59 0.51
C GLN A 116 7.41 4.25 1.40
N GLY A 117 7.21 3.32 2.33
CA GLY A 117 8.22 2.82 3.25
C GLY A 117 8.47 1.33 3.03
N SER A 118 9.69 0.89 3.31
CA SER A 118 10.12 -0.50 3.24
C SER A 118 11.24 -0.69 4.26
N ALA A 119 11.25 -1.81 4.96
CA ALA A 119 12.27 -2.16 5.94
C ALA A 119 12.60 -3.62 5.73
N GLU A 120 13.62 -3.88 4.90
CA GLU A 120 13.90 -5.22 4.39
C GLU A 120 15.34 -5.63 4.71
N ASP A 121 15.58 -6.86 5.16
CA ASP A 121 16.95 -7.37 5.36
C ASP A 121 17.58 -7.74 3.99
N GLU A 122 16.81 -8.38 3.10
CA GLU A 122 17.20 -8.67 1.72
C GLU A 122 16.11 -8.31 0.68
N GLU A 123 16.39 -7.36 -0.22
CA GLU A 123 15.50 -7.00 -1.35
C GLU A 123 16.14 -7.44 -2.69
N CYS A 124 15.44 -8.27 -3.48
CA CYS A 124 15.88 -8.70 -4.81
C CYS A 124 14.79 -8.54 -5.87
N GLY A 125 15.04 -7.69 -6.86
CA GLY A 125 14.14 -7.55 -8.01
C GLY A 125 12.78 -6.94 -7.67
N ALA A 126 12.68 -6.20 -6.56
CA ALA A 126 11.47 -5.47 -6.23
C ALA A 126 11.43 -4.08 -6.89
N GLY A 127 10.23 -3.53 -7.03
CA GLY A 127 10.02 -2.29 -7.77
C GLY A 127 8.92 -1.41 -7.17
N ARG A 128 9.24 -0.14 -6.92
CA ARG A 128 8.30 0.86 -6.40
C ARG A 128 8.00 1.93 -7.45
N TRP A 129 6.72 2.19 -7.70
CA TRP A 129 6.28 3.26 -8.59
C TRP A 129 5.14 4.07 -8.01
N ALA A 130 5.27 5.39 -8.09
CA ALA A 130 4.26 6.34 -7.66
C ALA A 130 3.92 7.34 -8.77
N LYS A 131 2.63 7.65 -8.89
CA LYS A 131 2.15 8.72 -9.78
C LYS A 131 1.08 9.56 -9.12
N VAL A 132 1.42 10.80 -8.86
CA VAL A 132 0.50 11.82 -8.36
C VAL A 132 0.08 12.74 -9.50
N LYS A 133 -1.24 13.01 -9.59
CA LYS A 133 -1.79 14.07 -10.43
C LYS A 133 -2.69 14.92 -9.56
N THR A 134 -2.29 16.17 -9.35
CA THR A 134 -3.05 17.13 -8.57
C THR A 134 -2.97 18.55 -9.15
N SER A 135 -3.98 19.36 -8.85
CA SER A 135 -3.93 20.83 -9.00
C SER A 135 -3.47 21.55 -7.72
N GLY A 136 -3.41 20.86 -6.58
CA GLY A 136 -2.90 21.36 -5.31
C GLY A 136 -1.42 20.99 -5.07
N ALA A 137 -1.00 21.06 -3.80
CA ALA A 137 0.34 20.61 -3.39
C ALA A 137 0.48 19.09 -3.53
N ALA A 138 1.70 18.63 -3.80
CA ALA A 138 2.04 17.22 -3.88
C ALA A 138 3.32 16.94 -3.10
N GLU A 139 3.25 16.02 -2.15
CA GLU A 139 4.39 15.52 -1.38
C GLU A 139 4.57 14.02 -1.61
N LEU A 140 5.84 13.62 -1.72
CA LEU A 140 6.26 12.26 -1.97
C LEU A 140 7.40 11.92 -1.01
N HIS A 141 7.13 10.99 -0.10
CA HIS A 141 8.07 10.45 0.85
C HIS A 141 8.37 9.01 0.47
N GLN A 142 9.63 8.73 0.14
CA GLN A 142 10.12 7.38 -0.09
C GLN A 142 11.24 7.10 0.90
N GLY A 143 11.08 6.03 1.68
CA GLY A 143 12.06 5.57 2.66
C GLY A 143 12.30 4.08 2.50
N SER A 144 13.56 3.67 2.64
CA SER A 144 13.95 2.27 2.72
C SER A 144 15.00 2.14 3.81
N ALA A 145 14.84 1.17 4.69
CA ALA A 145 15.83 0.76 5.67
C ALA A 145 16.30 -0.65 5.28
N GLU A 146 17.61 -0.85 5.21
CA GLU A 146 18.23 -2.16 5.00
C GLU A 146 19.08 -2.43 6.26
N ASP A 147 18.94 -3.61 6.89
CA ASP A 147 19.82 -3.99 7.99
C ASP A 147 21.17 -4.46 7.43
N GLU A 148 22.14 -3.55 7.39
CA GLU A 148 23.45 -3.76 6.76
C GLU A 148 24.42 -4.63 7.61
N GLU A 149 23.97 -5.29 8.70
CA GLU A 149 24.90 -5.85 9.70
C GLU A 149 25.56 -7.21 9.34
N ARG A 150 25.36 -7.77 8.14
CA ARG A 150 26.00 -9.05 7.73
C ARG A 150 27.07 -8.97 6.65
N ARG A 151 27.32 -7.81 6.03
CA ARG A 151 28.39 -7.69 5.00
C ARG A 151 29.83 -7.63 5.55
N ALA A 152 30.01 -7.60 6.86
CA ALA A 152 31.33 -7.53 7.51
C ALA A 152 31.89 -8.89 7.97
N GLY A 153 31.55 -10.00 7.31
CA GLY A 153 32.09 -11.30 7.68
C GLY A 153 31.90 -12.42 6.65
N SER A 154 32.67 -12.40 5.56
CA SER A 154 33.00 -13.60 4.76
C SER A 154 34.29 -13.38 3.98
#